data_AF-A0A2S6TMZ5-F1
#
_entry.id   AF-A0A2S6TMZ5-F1
#
_cell.length_a   1.000
_cell.length_b   1.000
_cell.length_c   1.000
_cell.angle_alpha   90.00
_cell.angle_beta   90.00
_cell.angle_gamma   90.00
#
_symmetry.space_group_name_H-M   'P 1'
#
loop_
_entity.id
_entity.type
_entity.pdbx_description
1 polymer ?
#
loop_
_entity_poly.entity_id
_entity_poly.type
_entity_poly.pdbx_seq_one_letter_code
_entity_poly.pdbx_strand_id
1 'polypeptide(L)'
;MTRLIEDSGDGYVLSGLTVNKYGDRSNAVGKRFGRLKKELGFGKQYVFHSIRKTVVTILENAGVPENVVADIVGHEKTTMTYGLYSGGLSLAVKHEALDKLTY
;
A
#
# COMPACT_ATOMS: atom_id res chain seq x y z
N MET A 1 -6.23 1.05 14.09
CA MET A 1 -6.14 2.45 13.61
C MET A 1 -6.16 3.45 14.78
N THR A 2 -6.98 3.21 15.82
CA THR A 2 -7.19 4.09 16.98
C THR A 2 -5.90 4.68 17.57
N ARG A 3 -4.92 3.83 17.93
CA ARG A 3 -3.62 4.29 18.45
C ARG A 3 -2.91 5.31 17.56
N LEU A 4 -2.87 5.10 16.24
CA LEU A 4 -2.14 6.00 15.32
C LEU A 4 -2.85 7.35 15.16
N ILE A 5 -4.18 7.37 15.30
CA ILE A 5 -4.97 8.60 15.27
C ILE A 5 -4.75 9.37 16.57
N GLU A 6 -4.79 8.68 17.71
CA GLU A 6 -4.55 9.26 19.04
C GLU A 6 -3.13 9.82 19.19
N ASP A 7 -2.13 9.12 18.66
CA ASP A 7 -0.72 9.53 18.69
C ASP A 7 -0.39 10.63 17.65
N SER A 8 -1.35 11.08 16.84
CA SER A 8 -1.10 12.09 15.79
C SER A 8 -0.89 13.48 16.40
N GLY A 9 0.24 14.10 16.08
CA GLY A 9 0.57 15.47 16.52
C GLY A 9 0.63 16.50 15.39
N ASP A 10 0.51 16.06 14.14
CA ASP A 10 0.75 16.87 12.94
C ASP A 10 -0.34 16.72 11.87
N GLY A 11 -1.48 16.10 12.21
CA GLY A 11 -2.62 15.90 11.30
C GLY A 11 -2.47 14.71 10.36
N TYR A 12 -1.42 13.89 10.51
CA TYR A 12 -1.22 12.68 9.73
C TYR A 12 -1.24 11.42 10.60
N VAL A 13 -1.79 10.32 10.07
CA VAL A 13 -1.79 9.00 10.72
C VAL A 13 -0.36 8.48 10.95
N LEU A 14 0.55 8.77 10.00
CA LEU A 14 1.98 8.60 10.20
C LEU A 14 2.59 9.96 10.58
N SER A 15 2.62 10.23 11.88
CA SER A 15 3.10 11.49 12.47
C SER A 15 4.64 11.56 12.54
N GLY A 16 5.19 12.78 12.59
CA GLY A 16 6.61 13.04 12.84
C GLY A 16 7.54 12.74 11.66
N LEU A 17 7.01 12.69 10.44
CA LEU A 17 7.80 12.48 9.22
C LEU A 17 8.26 13.82 8.63
N THR A 18 9.54 13.91 8.31
CA THR A 18 10.14 15.08 7.64
C THR A 18 9.71 15.17 6.17
N VAL A 19 9.50 16.39 5.69
CA VAL A 19 9.17 16.70 4.29
C VAL A 19 10.46 16.81 3.46
N ASN A 20 10.47 16.21 2.26
CA ASN A 20 11.58 16.33 1.32
C ASN A 20 11.46 17.60 0.44
N LYS A 21 12.43 17.86 -0.44
CA LYS A 21 12.40 19.03 -1.34
C LYS A 21 11.24 19.09 -2.35
N TYR A 22 10.48 17.99 -2.49
CA TYR A 22 9.32 17.86 -3.37
C TYR A 22 7.99 17.89 -2.60
N GLY A 23 8.01 18.03 -1.28
CA GLY A 23 6.79 17.99 -0.45
C GLY A 23 6.42 16.60 0.08
N ASP A 24 7.17 15.53 -0.24
CA ASP A 24 6.82 14.19 0.21
C ASP A 24 7.34 13.88 1.61
N ARG A 25 6.57 13.09 2.36
CA ARG A 25 6.90 12.61 3.73
C ARG A 25 7.44 11.16 3.75
N SER A 26 7.57 10.51 2.59
CA SER A 26 7.82 9.06 2.49
C SER A 26 9.28 8.63 2.68
N ASN A 27 10.25 9.54 2.50
CA ASN A 27 11.68 9.22 2.54
C ASN A 27 12.12 8.52 3.85
N ALA A 28 11.63 9.01 4.99
CA ALA A 28 11.97 8.44 6.29
C ALA A 28 11.42 7.01 6.44
N VAL A 29 10.25 6.71 5.89
CA VAL A 29 9.61 5.39 5.94
C VAL A 29 10.46 4.35 5.19
N GLY A 30 10.85 4.65 3.95
CA GLY A 30 11.70 3.75 3.16
C GLY A 30 13.05 3.49 3.83
N LYS A 31 13.68 4.52 4.42
CA LYS A 31 14.93 4.36 5.18
C LYS A 31 14.76 3.52 6.44
N ARG A 32 13.66 3.68 7.18
CA ARG A 32 13.34 2.86 8.37
C ARG A 32 13.19 1.39 8.00
N PHE A 33 12.42 1.09 6.95
CA PHE A 33 12.30 -0.27 6.42
C PHE A 33 13.65 -0.85 5.98
N GLY A 34 14.47 -0.05 5.29
CA GLY A 34 15.80 -0.46 4.86
C GLY A 34 16.75 -0.85 5.99
N ARG A 35 16.63 -0.19 7.17
CA ARG A 35 17.39 -0.55 8.38
C ARG A 35 16.84 -1.82 9.01
N LEU A 36 15.52 -1.87 9.24
CA LEU A 36 14.84 -3.03 9.80
C LEU A 36 15.16 -4.31 9.04
N LYS A 37 15.02 -4.30 7.71
CA LYS A 37 15.29 -5.50 6.91
C LYS A 37 16.76 -5.94 6.99
N LYS A 38 17.69 -4.97 7.11
CA LYS A 38 19.13 -5.25 7.24
C LYS A 38 19.43 -5.89 8.59
N GLU A 39 18.84 -5.38 9.67
CA GLU A 39 18.95 -5.91 11.02
C GLU A 39 18.42 -7.35 11.11
N LEU A 40 17.37 -7.66 10.35
CA LEU A 40 16.80 -9.01 10.23
C LEU A 40 17.56 -9.94 9.24
N GLY A 41 18.68 -9.50 8.65
CA GLY A 41 19.50 -10.32 7.75
C GLY A 41 19.04 -10.39 6.30
N PHE A 42 18.05 -9.59 5.88
CA PHE A 42 17.55 -9.59 4.50
C PHE A 42 18.43 -8.79 3.54
N GLY A 43 18.66 -9.37 2.35
CA GLY A 43 19.44 -8.77 1.28
C GLY A 43 18.76 -7.61 0.53
N LYS A 44 19.48 -7.04 -0.44
CA LYS A 44 19.06 -5.85 -1.22
C LYS A 44 17.88 -6.10 -2.16
N GLN A 45 17.57 -7.35 -2.49
CA GLN A 45 16.43 -7.74 -3.34
C GLN A 45 15.07 -7.36 -2.73
N TYR A 46 14.99 -7.20 -1.42
CA TYR A 46 13.79 -6.75 -0.72
C TYR A 46 13.85 -5.24 -0.47
N VAL A 47 12.87 -4.52 -0.99
CA VAL A 47 12.71 -3.06 -0.87
C VAL A 47 11.32 -2.76 -0.31
N PHE A 48 11.07 -1.50 0.09
CA PHE A 48 9.76 -1.13 0.65
C PHE A 48 8.60 -1.45 -0.31
N HIS A 49 8.83 -1.28 -1.61
CA HIS A 49 7.88 -1.63 -2.67
C HIS A 49 7.59 -3.15 -2.79
N SER A 50 8.44 -4.02 -2.23
CA SER A 50 8.19 -5.47 -2.22
C SER A 50 6.90 -5.82 -1.46
N ILE A 51 6.50 -5.02 -0.46
CA ILE A 51 5.23 -5.21 0.26
C ILE A 51 4.04 -5.12 -0.72
N ARG A 52 4.04 -4.14 -1.63
CA ARG A 52 2.99 -4.01 -2.65
C ARG A 52 2.96 -5.23 -3.57
N LYS A 53 4.13 -5.73 -3.98
CA LYS A 53 4.23 -6.94 -4.81
C LYS A 53 3.63 -8.14 -4.08
N THR A 54 3.98 -8.33 -2.82
CA THR A 54 3.43 -9.41 -1.98
C THR A 54 1.91 -9.31 -1.87
N VAL A 55 1.35 -8.12 -1.62
CA VAL A 55 -0.11 -7.91 -1.59
C VAL A 55 -0.76 -8.32 -2.90
N VAL A 56 -0.23 -7.86 -4.05
CA VAL A 56 -0.77 -8.23 -5.38
C VAL A 56 -0.74 -9.75 -5.56
N THR A 57 0.39 -10.40 -5.29
CA THR A 57 0.55 -11.84 -5.44
C THR A 57 -0.38 -12.65 -4.53
N ILE A 58 -0.59 -12.23 -3.28
CA ILE A 58 -1.51 -12.93 -2.38
C ILE A 58 -2.96 -12.80 -2.88
N LEU A 59 -3.37 -11.59 -3.28
CA LEU A 59 -4.73 -11.36 -3.78
C LEU A 59 -5.00 -12.11 -5.09
N GLU A 60 -4.03 -12.15 -6.00
CA GLU A 60 -4.09 -12.93 -7.24
C GLU A 60 -4.26 -14.43 -6.95
N ASN A 61 -3.44 -15.00 -6.06
CA ASN A 61 -3.55 -16.40 -5.66
C ASN A 61 -4.86 -16.71 -4.91
N ALA A 62 -5.47 -15.72 -4.26
CA ALA A 62 -6.78 -15.83 -3.63
C ALA A 62 -7.96 -15.64 -4.62
N GLY A 63 -7.67 -15.57 -5.92
CA GLY A 63 -8.67 -15.45 -6.99
C GLY A 63 -9.37 -14.09 -7.02
N VAL A 64 -8.77 -13.04 -6.45
CA VAL A 64 -9.33 -11.69 -6.53
C VAL A 64 -9.16 -11.15 -7.95
N PRO A 65 -10.23 -10.66 -8.60
CA PRO A 65 -10.14 -10.12 -9.95
C PRO A 65 -9.13 -8.97 -10.07
N GLU A 66 -8.39 -8.93 -11.18
CA GLU A 66 -7.34 -7.93 -11.43
C GLU A 66 -7.86 -6.49 -11.31
N ASN A 67 -9.07 -6.20 -11.80
CA ASN A 67 -9.67 -4.87 -11.69
C ASN A 67 -9.89 -4.43 -10.23
N VAL A 68 -10.14 -5.37 -9.32
CA VAL A 68 -10.25 -5.12 -7.88
C VAL A 68 -8.87 -4.84 -7.29
N VAL A 69 -7.88 -5.66 -7.62
CA VAL A 69 -6.49 -5.48 -7.17
C VAL A 69 -5.94 -4.14 -7.65
N ALA A 70 -6.17 -3.78 -8.91
CA ALA A 70 -5.77 -2.49 -9.49
C ALA A 70 -6.35 -1.31 -8.70
N ASP A 71 -7.63 -1.37 -8.33
CA ASP A 71 -8.29 -0.35 -7.52
C ASP A 71 -7.78 -0.26 -6.08
N ILE A 72 -7.25 -1.36 -5.52
CA ILE A 72 -6.61 -1.40 -4.19
C ILE A 72 -5.23 -0.76 -4.25
N VAL A 73 -4.43 -1.09 -5.27
CA VAL A 73 -3.04 -0.61 -5.37
C VAL A 73 -2.90 0.72 -6.11
N GLY A 74 -4.00 1.28 -6.61
CA GLY A 74 -4.04 2.56 -7.32
C GLY A 74 -3.39 2.49 -8.71
N HIS A 75 -3.63 1.40 -9.43
CA HIS A 75 -3.25 1.29 -10.85
C HIS A 75 -4.37 1.79 -11.75
N GLU A 76 -3.98 2.52 -12.80
CA GLU A 76 -4.89 2.93 -13.85
C GLU A 76 -5.36 1.71 -14.65
N LYS A 77 -6.66 1.62 -14.90
CA LYS A 77 -7.26 0.58 -15.73
C LYS A 77 -7.38 1.13 -17.14
N THR A 78 -6.72 0.52 -18.12
CA THR A 78 -6.67 1.04 -19.50
C THR A 78 -7.83 0.58 -20.39
N THR A 79 -8.77 -0.21 -19.84
CA THR A 79 -9.92 -0.73 -20.59
C THR A 79 -11.05 0.29 -20.65
N MET A 80 -11.85 0.26 -21.72
CA MET A 80 -12.99 1.18 -21.86
C MET A 80 -13.98 1.05 -20.69
N THR A 81 -14.39 -0.18 -20.36
CA THR A 81 -15.42 -0.42 -19.34
C THR A 81 -15.00 0.05 -17.95
N TYR A 82 -13.78 -0.27 -17.49
CA TYR A 82 -13.37 0.06 -16.13
C TYR A 82 -12.52 1.34 -16.02
N GLY A 83 -11.80 1.69 -17.07
CA GLY A 83 -10.97 2.89 -17.14
C GLY A 83 -11.74 4.16 -17.44
N LEU A 84 -12.64 4.12 -18.43
CA LEU A 84 -13.40 5.30 -18.84
C LEU A 84 -14.71 5.46 -18.06
N TYR A 85 -15.44 4.36 -17.83
CA TYR A 85 -16.80 4.44 -17.30
C TYR A 85 -16.93 4.16 -15.80
N SER A 86 -15.89 3.66 -15.12
CA SER A 86 -15.99 3.35 -13.68
C SER A 86 -15.30 4.40 -12.82
N GLY A 87 -15.95 4.83 -11.75
CA GLY A 87 -15.35 5.64 -10.68
C GLY A 87 -14.51 4.83 -9.69
N GLY A 88 -14.27 3.55 -9.98
CA GLY A 88 -13.65 2.60 -9.06
C GLY A 88 -14.66 1.88 -8.18
N LEU A 89 -14.19 0.79 -7.56
CA LEU A 89 -14.99 -0.04 -6.66
C LEU A 89 -15.21 0.63 -5.30
N SER A 90 -16.30 0.24 -4.63
CA SER A 90 -16.63 0.73 -3.28
C SER A 90 -15.58 0.28 -2.26
N LEU A 91 -15.47 1.03 -1.16
CA LEU A 91 -14.57 0.66 -0.05
C LEU A 91 -14.90 -0.71 0.54
N ALA A 92 -16.19 -1.09 0.57
CA ALA A 92 -16.62 -2.39 1.06
C ALA A 92 -16.05 -3.55 0.22
N VAL A 93 -16.10 -3.44 -1.12
CA VAL A 93 -15.53 -4.47 -2.01
C VAL A 93 -14.01 -4.54 -1.86
N LYS A 94 -13.33 -3.39 -1.75
CA LYS A 94 -11.88 -3.36 -1.51
C LYS A 94 -11.52 -3.99 -0.16
N HIS A 95 -12.33 -3.75 0.87
CA HIS A 95 -12.13 -4.34 2.20
C HIS A 95 -12.27 -5.87 2.17
N GLU A 96 -13.34 -6.40 1.57
CA GLU A 96 -13.55 -7.85 1.45
C GLU A 96 -12.38 -8.54 0.72
N ALA A 97 -11.83 -7.90 -0.31
CA ALA A 97 -10.64 -8.40 -0.98
C ALA A 97 -9.40 -8.37 -0.06
N LEU A 98 -9.20 -7.30 0.71
CA LEU A 98 -8.11 -7.19 1.68
C LEU A 98 -8.20 -8.21 2.82
N ASP A 99 -9.41 -8.63 3.21
CA ASP A 99 -9.62 -9.68 4.22
C ASP A 99 -9.07 -11.05 3.78
N LYS A 100 -8.78 -11.24 2.48
CA LYS A 100 -8.14 -12.44 1.95
C LYS A 100 -6.62 -12.46 2.10
N LEU A 101 -6.00 -11.41 2.64
CA LEU A 101 -4.56 -11.37 2.86
C LEU A 101 -4.14 -12.29 4.02
N THR A 102 -3.50 -13.41 3.71
CA THR A 102 -2.91 -14.33 4.69
C THR A 102 -1.38 -14.37 4.53
N TYR A 103 -0.63 -14.19 5.63
CA TYR A 103 0.84 -14.11 5.64
C TYR A 103 1.46 -14.73 6.89
#